data_AF-A0A445DEH8-F1
#
_entry.id   AF-A0A445DEH8-F1
#
_cell.length_a   1.000
_cell.length_b   1.000
_cell.length_c   1.000
_cell.angle_alpha   90.00
_cell.angle_beta   90.00
_cell.angle_gamma   90.00
#
_symmetry.space_group_name_H-M   'P 1'
#
loop_
_entity.id
_entity.type
_entity.pdbx_description
1 polymer ?
#
loop_
_entity_poly.entity_id
_entity_poly.type
_entity_poly.pdbx_seq_one_letter_code
_entity_poly.pdbx_strand_id
1 'polypeptide(L)'
;MQNFIVTTNNGKVRTTLHKYKLSFYTKTEVILQPIETFAFNPFKFHPFTELESNGASDENLLFDYIGEVVEKEEARGIITCTGHQSKRITLQLEDLE
;
A
#
# COMPACT_ATOMS: atom_id res chain seq x y z
N MET A 1 -8.60 -17.65 -8.83
CA MET A 1 -8.73 -18.03 -7.41
C MET A 1 -10.14 -18.52 -7.18
N GLN A 2 -10.31 -19.58 -6.41
CA GLN A 2 -11.62 -20.15 -6.09
C GLN A 2 -11.71 -20.56 -4.62
N ASN A 3 -12.93 -20.74 -4.12
CA ASN A 3 -13.21 -21.13 -2.72
C ASN A 3 -12.61 -20.14 -1.71
N PHE A 4 -13.06 -18.89 -1.69
CA PHE A 4 -12.61 -17.88 -0.73
C PHE A 4 -13.78 -17.29 0.06
N ILE A 5 -13.48 -16.68 1.20
CA ILE A 5 -14.46 -15.99 2.03
C ILE A 5 -14.49 -14.51 1.64
N VAL A 6 -15.68 -13.96 1.42
CA VAL A 6 -15.90 -12.53 1.21
C VAL A 6 -16.32 -11.90 2.54
N THR A 7 -15.60 -10.87 2.99
CA THR A 7 -15.92 -10.13 4.22
C THR A 7 -15.95 -8.62 3.96
N THR A 8 -16.52 -7.85 4.88
CA THR A 8 -16.51 -6.38 4.78
C THR A 8 -15.10 -5.81 4.93
N ASN A 9 -14.79 -4.80 4.12
CA ASN A 9 -13.53 -4.06 4.18
C ASN A 9 -13.65 -2.80 5.06
N ASN A 10 -13.84 -3.01 6.35
CA ASN A 10 -14.04 -1.96 7.37
C ASN A 10 -12.92 -1.96 8.43
N GLY A 11 -11.72 -2.42 8.06
CA GLY A 11 -10.56 -2.39 8.95
C GLY A 11 -10.03 -0.97 9.16
N LYS A 12 -9.20 -0.77 10.20
CA LYS A 12 -8.54 0.52 10.49
C LYS A 12 -7.67 1.00 9.33
N VAL A 13 -6.98 0.08 8.66
CA VAL A 13 -6.22 0.35 7.43
C VAL A 13 -6.93 -0.33 6.27
N ARG A 14 -7.23 0.43 5.21
CA ARG A 14 -7.88 -0.08 4.00
C ARG A 14 -6.93 0.10 2.83
N THR A 15 -6.43 -1.00 2.29
CA THR A 15 -5.53 -0.99 1.14
C THR A 15 -6.25 -0.76 -0.19
N THR A 16 -7.57 -0.90 -0.21
CA THR A 16 -8.41 -0.60 -1.38
C THR A 16 -9.71 0.07 -0.93
N LEU A 17 -10.32 0.86 -1.80
CA LEU A 17 -11.65 1.47 -1.57
C LEU A 17 -12.81 0.47 -1.73
N HIS A 18 -12.53 -0.76 -2.18
CA HIS A 18 -13.57 -1.74 -2.42
C HIS A 18 -14.26 -2.15 -1.11
N LYS A 19 -15.59 -2.21 -1.09
CA LYS A 19 -16.39 -2.49 0.12
C LYS A 19 -16.15 -3.87 0.75
N TYR A 20 -15.57 -4.80 0.00
CA TYR A 20 -15.29 -6.16 0.45
C TYR A 20 -13.81 -6.51 0.29
N LYS A 21 -13.34 -7.42 1.14
CA LYS A 21 -12.03 -8.07 1.04
C LYS A 21 -12.20 -9.59 0.93
N LEU A 22 -11.26 -10.22 0.23
CA LEU A 22 -11.20 -11.68 0.12
C LEU A 22 -10.28 -12.24 1.21
N SER A 23 -10.66 -13.35 1.82
CA SER A 23 -9.88 -14.04 2.85
C SER A 23 -9.76 -15.51 2.50
N PHE A 24 -8.54 -16.04 2.62
CA PHE A 24 -8.27 -17.43 2.34
C PHE A 24 -8.75 -18.29 3.50
N TYR A 25 -9.16 -19.50 3.19
CA TYR A 25 -9.39 -20.55 4.17
C TYR A 25 -8.87 -21.87 3.61
N THR A 26 -9.01 -22.95 4.39
CA THR A 26 -8.40 -24.25 4.10
C THR A 26 -8.73 -24.83 2.72
N LYS A 27 -9.84 -24.45 2.10
CA LYS A 27 -10.23 -24.94 0.76
C LYS A 27 -9.94 -23.95 -0.37
N THR A 28 -9.30 -22.80 -0.09
CA THR A 28 -8.97 -21.82 -1.12
C THR A 28 -7.94 -22.38 -2.08
N GLU A 29 -8.24 -22.27 -3.37
CA GLU A 29 -7.36 -22.70 -4.44
C GLU A 29 -6.92 -21.50 -5.29
N VAL A 30 -5.63 -21.45 -5.58
CA VAL A 30 -5.00 -20.40 -6.39
C VAL A 30 -4.39 -21.05 -7.61
N ILE A 31 -4.71 -20.50 -8.78
CA ILE A 31 -4.23 -20.98 -10.08
C ILE A 31 -3.35 -19.87 -10.63
N LEU A 32 -2.12 -20.21 -11.03
CA LEU A 32 -1.23 -19.30 -11.72
C LEU A 32 -1.78 -18.98 -13.11
N GLN A 33 -1.74 -17.71 -13.50
CA GLN A 33 -2.12 -17.24 -14.83
C GLN A 33 -0.99 -16.38 -15.39
N PRO A 34 -0.70 -16.44 -16.70
CA PRO A 34 0.25 -15.54 -17.34
C PRO A 34 -0.18 -14.07 -17.19
N ILE A 35 0.76 -13.16 -16.97
CA ILE A 35 0.47 -11.74 -16.75
C ILE A 35 -0.24 -11.08 -17.95
N GLU A 36 0.02 -11.59 -19.16
CA GLU A 36 -0.62 -11.15 -20.41
C GLU A 36 -2.14 -11.34 -20.43
N THR A 37 -2.67 -12.18 -19.53
CA THR A 37 -4.11 -12.48 -19.46
C THR A 37 -4.93 -11.40 -18.75
N PHE A 38 -4.30 -10.38 -18.15
CA PHE A 38 -5.00 -9.28 -17.52
C PHE A 38 -4.21 -7.96 -17.59
N ALA A 39 -4.93 -6.85 -17.79
CA ALA A 39 -4.33 -5.54 -17.63
C ALA A 39 -4.00 -5.32 -16.14
N PHE A 40 -2.72 -5.17 -15.83
CA PHE A 40 -2.25 -4.90 -14.48
C PHE A 40 -1.67 -3.49 -14.42
N ASN A 41 -2.49 -2.53 -14.02
CA ASN A 41 -2.01 -1.24 -13.53
C ASN A 41 -2.68 -0.95 -12.19
N PRO A 42 -2.10 -1.41 -11.07
CA PRO A 42 -2.73 -1.29 -9.76
C PRO A 42 -2.54 0.09 -9.13
N PHE A 43 -1.67 0.94 -9.71
CA PHE A 43 -1.26 2.20 -9.11
C PHE A 43 -2.08 3.36 -9.67
N LYS A 44 -2.44 4.27 -8.77
CA LYS A 44 -2.99 5.58 -9.11
C LYS A 44 -2.04 6.65 -8.60
N PHE A 45 -1.03 6.99 -9.39
CA PHE A 45 -0.03 7.97 -9.00
C PHE A 45 -0.63 9.36 -8.85
N HIS A 46 -0.21 10.05 -7.80
CA HIS A 46 -0.55 11.43 -7.50
C HIS A 46 0.72 12.30 -7.53
N PRO A 47 0.65 13.55 -8.03
CA PRO A 47 1.78 14.47 -7.95
C PRO A 47 2.04 14.87 -6.50
N PHE A 48 3.29 15.20 -6.17
CA PHE A 48 3.65 15.59 -4.80
C PHE A 48 2.97 16.90 -4.36
N THR A 49 2.57 17.77 -5.29
CA THR A 49 1.81 19.00 -5.00
C THR A 49 0.43 18.72 -4.36
N GLU A 50 -0.14 17.54 -4.58
CA GLU A 50 -1.38 17.11 -3.91
C GLU A 50 -1.18 16.72 -2.44
N LEU A 51 0.07 16.52 -1.99
CA LEU A 51 0.37 16.22 -0.58
C LEU A 51 0.01 17.40 0.33
N GLU A 52 0.32 18.62 -0.12
CA GLU A 52 0.13 19.86 0.65
C GLU A 52 -1.34 20.35 0.61
N SER A 53 -2.06 20.05 -0.48
CA SER A 53 -3.45 20.52 -0.66
C SER A 53 -4.49 19.61 0.00
N ASN A 54 -4.18 18.32 0.20
CA ASN A 54 -5.08 17.34 0.84
C ASN A 54 -5.05 17.37 2.37
N GLY A 55 -4.68 18.51 2.96
CA GLY A 55 -4.71 18.76 4.40
C GLY A 55 -6.00 18.21 5.03
N ALA A 56 -5.84 17.21 5.90
CA ALA A 56 -6.86 16.60 6.75
C ALA A 56 -7.96 15.76 6.08
N SER A 57 -7.71 15.09 4.95
CA SER A 57 -8.61 14.04 4.45
C SER A 57 -8.16 12.64 4.93
N ASP A 58 -9.02 11.93 5.68
CA ASP A 58 -8.90 10.54 6.19
C ASP A 58 -7.46 9.99 6.30
N GLU A 59 -6.86 10.05 7.50
CA GLU A 59 -5.53 9.48 7.81
C GLU A 59 -5.39 7.98 7.46
N ASN A 60 -6.50 7.29 7.17
CA ASN A 60 -6.51 5.88 6.78
C ASN A 60 -6.50 5.67 5.26
N LEU A 61 -6.48 6.74 4.45
CA LEU A 61 -6.40 6.66 3.00
C LEU A 61 -4.93 6.49 2.57
N LEU A 62 -4.69 5.52 1.69
CA LEU A 62 -3.37 5.28 1.10
C LEU A 62 -3.28 5.98 -0.26
N PHE A 63 -2.07 6.43 -0.58
CA PHE A 63 -1.75 7.10 -1.84
C PHE A 63 -0.58 6.37 -2.53
N ASP A 64 -0.61 6.36 -3.86
CA ASP A 64 0.51 5.85 -4.65
C ASP A 64 1.34 7.03 -5.15
N TYR A 65 2.64 6.99 -4.86
CA TYR A 65 3.62 7.99 -5.27
C TYR A 65 4.76 7.32 -6.01
N ILE A 66 5.29 8.00 -7.03
CA ILE A 66 6.47 7.59 -7.78
C ILE A 66 7.38 8.79 -7.92
N GLY A 67 8.69 8.58 -7.79
CA GLY A 67 9.70 9.62 -7.89
C GLY A 67 11.10 9.02 -7.88
N GLU A 68 12.07 9.82 -8.27
CA GLU A 68 13.49 9.47 -8.19
C GLU A 68 13.99 9.57 -6.75
N VAL A 69 14.75 8.57 -6.29
CA VAL A 69 15.39 8.60 -4.97
C VAL A 69 16.66 9.45 -5.06
N VAL A 70 16.62 10.67 -4.54
CA VAL A 70 17.76 11.60 -4.57
C VAL A 70 18.62 11.57 -3.31
N GLU A 71 18.02 11.16 -2.18
CA GLU A 71 18.74 10.98 -0.92
C GLU A 71 18.24 9.74 -0.18
N LYS A 72 19.15 9.06 0.50
CA LYS A 72 18.88 7.91 1.36
C LYS A 72 19.70 8.02 2.64
N GLU A 73 19.02 8.13 3.77
CA GLU A 73 19.68 8.06 5.09
C GLU A 73 20.07 6.61 5.46
N GLU A 74 21.02 6.48 6.39
CA GLU A 74 21.36 5.18 6.97
C GLU A 74 20.20 4.61 7.80
N ALA A 75 19.95 3.30 7.66
CA ALA A 75 18.86 2.65 8.38
C ALA A 75 19.18 2.57 9.88
N ARG A 76 18.20 2.91 10.72
CA ARG A 76 18.35 2.92 12.19
C ARG A 76 17.38 1.95 12.85
N GLY A 77 17.82 1.29 13.92
CA GLY A 77 16.94 0.49 14.76
C GLY A 77 15.99 1.38 15.56
N ILE A 78 14.73 0.98 15.68
CA ILE A 78 13.72 1.64 16.52
C ILE A 78 12.98 0.59 17.37
N ILE A 79 12.42 1.03 18.49
CA ILE A 79 11.45 0.25 19.28
C ILE A 79 10.08 0.88 19.05
N THR A 80 9.10 0.09 18.60
CA THR A 80 7.73 0.57 18.37
C THR A 80 7.04 0.92 19.70
N CYS A 81 5.92 1.64 19.64
CA CYS A 81 5.08 1.89 20.81
C CYS A 81 4.54 0.61 21.47
N THR A 82 4.58 -0.53 20.78
CA THR A 82 4.21 -1.85 21.29
C THR A 82 5.42 -2.66 21.80
N GLY A 83 6.62 -2.07 21.84
CA GLY A 83 7.83 -2.71 22.34
C GLY A 83 8.54 -3.64 21.35
N HIS A 84 8.11 -3.69 20.09
CA HIS A 84 8.77 -4.53 19.08
C HIS A 84 9.97 -3.82 18.45
N GLN A 85 11.03 -4.58 18.19
CA GLN A 85 12.16 -4.07 17.42
C GLN A 85 11.78 -3.94 15.94
N SER A 86 12.15 -2.82 15.34
CA SER A 86 11.98 -2.53 13.91
C SER A 86 13.15 -1.73 13.37
N LYS A 87 13.18 -1.49 12.05
CA LYS A 87 14.16 -0.64 11.37
C LYS A 87 13.44 0.49 10.65
N ARG A 88 14.00 1.69 10.69
CA ARG A 88 13.52 2.87 9.97
C ARG A 88 14.58 3.39 9.03
N ILE A 89 14.17 3.79 7.84
CA ILE A 89 14.97 4.46 6.82
C ILE A 89 14.18 5.68 6.33
N THR A 90 14.90 6.75 6.02
CA THR A 90 14.35 7.96 5.40
C THR A 90 14.86 8.03 3.97
N LEU A 91 13.96 8.31 3.03
CA LEU A 91 14.27 8.54 1.61
C LEU A 91 13.73 9.91 1.22
N GLN A 92 14.48 10.65 0.42
CA GLN A 92 13.98 11.84 -0.28
C GLN A 92 13.65 11.46 -1.72
N LEU A 93 12.43 11.82 -2.14
CA LEU A 93 11.93 11.59 -3.48
C LEU A 93 11.77 12.93 -4.21
N GLU A 94 12.18 12.97 -5.48
CA GLU A 94 11.89 14.07 -6.39
C GLU A 94 10.99 13.59 -7.54
N ASP A 95 10.01 14.41 -7.92
CA ASP A 95 9.17 14.17 -9.08
C ASP A 95 9.87 14.75 -10.33
N LEU A 96 9.60 14.15 -11.48
CA LEU A 96 9.98 14.75 -12.76
C LEU A 96 8.84 15.72 -13.09
N GLU A 97 9.01 17.03 -12.87
CA GLU A 97 7.98 18.04 -13.21
C GLU A 97 7.23 17.77 -14.54
#